data_AF-A0A6A4GUI3-F1
#
_entry.id   AF-A0A6A4GUI3-F1
#
_cell.length_a   1.000
_cell.length_b   1.000
_cell.length_c   1.000
_cell.angle_alpha   90.00
_cell.angle_beta   90.00
_cell.angle_gamma   90.00
#
_symmetry.space_group_name_H-M   'P 1'
#
loop_
_entity.id
_entity.type
_entity.pdbx_description
1 polymer ?
#
loop_
_entity_poly.entity_id
_entity_poly.type
_entity_poly.pdbx_seq_one_letter_code
_entity_poly.pdbx_strand_id
1 'polypeptide(L)'
;MAEADQATSGHRRRLRAIEDAIAEGDRVMAKKQALLRDEKARQEAEENLNSLTQKVDDGVEEVSYMLQCMDVSAVELRESLMRAKTPTLASPVNSPPITPSRPRATAVASPSPSRPPRGTTLTQTKHADPVYPGAKFPAYVVYQGKGGTHGVFYAWSTYKSIKGAKDFYDHQMHHHVVRSFTTRALAERFYEEFCASGIPELLQEQEPSADEHFIIVEGVKPMVCATRKQLIMDALQYCGGVVYRFIGELGTAWVIFNQFERDGLVKCIHEPCNFF
;
A
#
# COMPACT_ATOMS: atom_id res chain seq x y z
N MET A 1 21.99 67.13 -37.16
CA MET A 1 20.63 66.52 -37.16
C MET A 1 20.59 65.07 -36.68
N ALA A 2 21.65 64.26 -36.80
CA ALA A 2 21.62 62.84 -36.39
C ALA A 2 21.59 62.58 -34.85
N GLU A 3 22.08 63.50 -34.02
CA GLU A 3 22.11 63.28 -32.55
C GLU A 3 20.73 63.42 -31.88
N ALA A 4 19.83 64.24 -32.43
CA ALA A 4 18.48 64.41 -31.89
C ALA A 4 17.62 63.14 -32.06
N ASP A 5 17.85 62.36 -33.13
CA ASP A 5 17.13 61.12 -33.40
C ASP A 5 17.58 59.94 -32.51
N GLN A 6 18.83 59.95 -32.02
CA GLN A 6 19.30 58.88 -31.12
C GLN A 6 18.70 59.03 -29.71
N ALA A 7 18.57 60.25 -29.20
CA ALA A 7 18.01 60.51 -27.87
C ALA A 7 16.52 60.10 -27.78
N THR A 8 15.75 60.35 -28.84
CA THR A 8 14.31 60.00 -28.89
C THR A 8 14.08 58.48 -28.99
N SER A 9 14.96 57.76 -29.69
CA SER A 9 14.90 56.29 -29.81
C SER A 9 15.13 55.59 -28.46
N GLY A 10 16.12 56.04 -27.68
CA GLY A 10 16.40 55.49 -26.35
C GLY A 10 15.24 55.69 -25.38
N HIS A 11 14.62 56.88 -25.38
CA HIS A 11 13.46 57.17 -24.54
C HIS A 11 12.26 56.27 -24.87
N ARG A 12 11.94 56.08 -26.15
CA ARG A 12 10.84 55.19 -26.58
C ARG A 12 11.05 53.72 -26.22
N ARG A 13 12.30 53.22 -26.20
CA ARG A 13 12.59 51.85 -25.75
C ARG A 13 12.37 51.70 -24.25
N ARG A 14 12.79 52.69 -23.46
CA ARG A 14 12.58 52.68 -22.01
C ARG A 14 11.10 52.73 -21.64
N LEU A 15 10.29 53.54 -22.32
CA LEU A 15 8.84 53.58 -22.10
C LEU A 15 8.18 52.23 -22.38
N ARG A 16 8.50 51.59 -23.52
CA ARG A 16 7.98 50.25 -23.84
C ARG A 16 8.37 49.21 -22.79
N ALA A 17 9.62 49.21 -22.32
CA ALA A 17 10.05 48.29 -21.27
C ALA A 17 9.30 48.50 -19.94
N ILE A 18 8.92 49.75 -19.62
CA ILE A 18 8.09 50.04 -18.44
C ILE A 18 6.66 49.55 -18.64
N GLU A 19 6.07 49.78 -19.81
CA GLU A 19 4.73 49.28 -20.15
C GLU A 19 4.66 47.75 -20.10
N ASP A 20 5.66 47.06 -20.67
CA ASP A 20 5.77 45.60 -20.64
C ASP A 20 5.92 45.08 -19.20
N ALA A 21 6.72 45.76 -18.37
CA ALA A 21 6.90 45.40 -16.97
C ALA A 21 5.61 45.57 -16.13
N ILE A 22 4.82 46.61 -16.41
CA ILE A 22 3.51 46.81 -15.78
C ILE A 22 2.54 45.70 -16.20
N ALA A 23 2.48 45.40 -17.50
CA ALA A 23 1.61 44.35 -18.04
C ALA A 23 1.95 42.95 -17.47
N GLU A 24 3.24 42.65 -17.29
CA GLU A 24 3.68 41.40 -16.66
C GLU A 24 3.33 41.38 -15.16
N GLY A 25 3.45 42.52 -14.47
CA GLY A 25 3.00 42.67 -13.09
C GLY A 25 1.52 42.33 -12.91
N ASP A 26 0.66 42.83 -13.81
CA ASP A 26 -0.78 42.53 -13.81
C ASP A 26 -1.06 41.05 -14.06
N ARG A 27 -0.31 40.40 -14.98
CA ARG A 27 -0.41 38.95 -15.23
C ARG A 27 -0.04 38.11 -14.03
N VAL A 28 1.05 38.45 -13.34
CA VAL A 28 1.49 37.77 -12.12
C VAL A 28 0.44 37.91 -11.02
N MET A 29 -0.13 39.11 -10.84
CA MET A 29 -1.19 39.34 -9.87
C MET A 29 -2.46 38.55 -10.19
N ALA A 30 -2.87 38.49 -11.46
CA ALA A 30 -4.00 37.68 -11.91
C ALA A 30 -3.76 36.18 -11.64
N LYS A 31 -2.56 35.67 -11.95
CA LYS A 31 -2.19 34.27 -11.68
C LYS A 31 -2.19 33.96 -10.18
N LYS A 32 -1.69 34.88 -9.34
CA LYS A 32 -1.73 34.74 -7.88
C LYS A 32 -3.16 34.68 -7.34
N GLN A 33 -4.06 35.51 -7.87
CA GLN A 33 -5.47 35.46 -7.50
C GLN A 33 -6.15 34.15 -7.93
N ALA A 34 -5.81 33.62 -9.11
CA ALA A 34 -6.33 32.33 -9.57
C ALA A 34 -5.88 31.19 -8.63
N LEU A 35 -4.59 31.13 -8.29
CA LEU A 35 -4.07 30.13 -7.36
C LEU A 35 -4.73 30.20 -5.97
N LEU A 36 -5.02 31.40 -5.48
CA LEU A 36 -5.75 31.56 -4.20
C LEU A 36 -7.19 31.04 -4.28
N ARG A 37 -7.88 31.18 -5.42
CA ARG A 37 -9.23 30.62 -5.60
C ARG A 37 -9.18 29.10 -5.71
N ASP A 38 -8.20 28.56 -6.43
CA ASP A 38 -8.03 27.12 -6.59
C ASP A 38 -7.70 26.45 -5.24
N GLU A 39 -6.81 27.05 -4.43
CA GLU A 39 -6.49 26.56 -3.10
C GLU A 39 -7.72 26.60 -2.16
N LYS A 40 -8.53 27.66 -2.24
CA LYS A 40 -9.78 27.73 -1.48
C LYS A 40 -10.76 26.64 -1.91
N ALA A 41 -10.91 26.39 -3.21
CA ALA A 41 -11.76 25.33 -3.74
C ALA A 41 -11.26 23.94 -3.31
N ARG A 42 -9.94 23.75 -3.26
CA ARG A 42 -9.32 22.51 -2.75
C ARG A 42 -9.65 22.29 -1.27
N GLN A 43 -9.56 23.33 -0.44
CA GLN A 43 -9.92 23.25 0.98
C GLN A 43 -11.39 22.91 1.19
N GLU A 44 -12.30 23.54 0.43
CA GLU A 44 -13.73 23.22 0.47
C GLU A 44 -14.02 21.77 0.05
N ALA A 45 -13.33 21.27 -0.98
CA ALA A 45 -13.45 19.87 -1.39
C ALA A 45 -12.94 18.90 -0.31
N GLU A 46 -11.86 19.26 0.39
CA GLU A 46 -11.30 18.47 1.51
C GLU A 46 -12.25 18.43 2.72
N GLU A 47 -12.86 19.55 3.08
CA GLU A 47 -13.90 19.62 4.12
C GLU A 47 -15.13 18.78 3.75
N ASN A 48 -15.57 18.84 2.50
CA ASN A 48 -16.68 18.03 2.00
C ASN A 48 -16.37 16.53 2.04
N LEU A 49 -15.14 16.12 1.68
CA LEU A 49 -14.70 14.74 1.77
C LEU A 49 -14.72 14.24 3.22
N ASN A 50 -14.16 15.03 4.14
CA ASN A 50 -14.15 14.71 5.58
C ASN A 50 -15.57 14.58 6.14
N SER A 51 -16.49 15.48 5.75
CA SER A 51 -17.90 15.39 6.14
C SER A 51 -18.57 14.12 5.61
N LEU A 52 -18.25 13.71 4.38
CA LEU A 52 -18.81 12.50 3.79
C LEU A 52 -18.25 11.24 4.46
N THR A 53 -16.95 11.20 4.76
CA THR A 53 -16.33 10.11 5.52
C THR A 53 -17.01 9.94 6.88
N GLN A 54 -17.23 11.03 7.62
CA GLN A 54 -17.92 10.98 8.90
C GLN A 54 -19.34 10.40 8.76
N LYS A 55 -20.11 10.81 7.75
CA LYS A 55 -21.46 10.25 7.51
C LYS A 55 -21.44 8.75 7.18
N VAL A 56 -20.41 8.29 6.47
CA VAL A 56 -20.25 6.87 6.17
C VAL A 56 -19.93 6.10 7.45
N ASP A 57 -19.05 6.64 8.29
CA ASP A 57 -18.72 6.03 9.59
C ASP A 57 -19.96 5.94 10.49
N ASP A 58 -20.73 7.03 10.60
CA ASP A 58 -22.00 7.07 11.34
C ASP A 58 -23.00 6.00 10.82
N GLY A 59 -23.13 5.89 9.49
CA GLY A 59 -24.00 4.89 8.87
C GLY A 59 -23.53 3.44 9.07
N VAL A 60 -22.22 3.22 9.13
CA VAL A 60 -21.64 1.90 9.43
C VAL A 60 -21.91 1.50 10.88
N GLU A 61 -21.84 2.45 11.82
CA GLU A 61 -22.22 2.22 13.22
C GLU A 61 -23.70 1.88 13.37
N GLU A 62 -24.59 2.59 12.67
CA GLU A 62 -26.04 2.30 12.68
C GLU A 62 -26.34 0.90 12.14
N VAL A 63 -25.75 0.51 11.02
CA VAL A 63 -25.90 -0.85 10.45
C VAL A 63 -25.33 -1.91 11.41
N SER A 64 -24.21 -1.63 12.07
CA SER A 64 -23.63 -2.54 13.05
C SER A 64 -24.55 -2.74 14.25
N TYR A 65 -25.16 -1.67 14.75
CA TYR A 65 -26.14 -1.71 15.83
C TYR A 65 -27.39 -2.52 15.45
N MET A 66 -27.91 -2.33 14.24
CA MET A 66 -29.05 -3.12 13.74
C MET A 66 -28.75 -4.61 13.65
N LEU A 67 -27.56 -4.98 13.13
CA LEU A 67 -27.14 -6.38 13.05
C LEU A 67 -27.03 -7.02 14.45
N GLN A 68 -26.49 -6.29 15.43
CA GLN A 68 -26.41 -6.78 16.81
C GLN A 68 -27.80 -7.00 17.41
N CYS A 69 -28.76 -6.10 17.17
CA CYS A 69 -30.15 -6.28 17.60
C CYS A 69 -30.82 -7.51 16.96
N MET A 70 -30.52 -7.79 15.69
CA MET A 70 -31.03 -8.97 14.98
C MET A 70 -30.44 -10.28 15.52
N ASP A 71 -29.14 -10.31 15.84
CA ASP A 71 -28.50 -11.49 16.41
C ASP A 71 -29.08 -11.86 17.78
N VAL A 72 -29.35 -10.86 18.64
CA VAL A 72 -30.02 -11.07 19.93
C VAL A 72 -31.41 -11.67 19.72
N SER A 73 -32.19 -11.13 18.78
CA SER A 73 -33.52 -11.63 18.45
C SER A 73 -33.49 -13.08 17.93
N ALA A 74 -32.47 -13.44 17.13
CA ALA A 74 -32.30 -14.80 16.61
C ALA A 74 -31.97 -15.81 17.71
N VAL A 75 -31.16 -15.41 18.70
CA VAL A 75 -30.85 -16.24 19.88
C VAL A 75 -32.12 -16.47 20.71
N GLU A 76 -32.91 -15.43 20.97
CA GLU A 76 -34.18 -15.56 21.71
C GLU A 76 -35.20 -16.47 21.01
N LEU A 77 -35.30 -16.38 19.67
CA LEU A 77 -36.12 -17.29 18.87
C LEU A 77 -35.63 -18.74 18.97
N ARG A 78 -34.33 -18.96 18.94
CA ARG A 78 -33.73 -20.29 19.08
C ARG A 78 -33.98 -20.89 20.46
N GLU A 79 -33.86 -20.10 21.52
CA GLU A 79 -34.19 -20.53 22.88
C GLU A 79 -35.68 -20.89 23.02
N SER A 80 -36.55 -20.07 22.44
CA SER A 80 -38.00 -20.31 22.46
C SER A 80 -38.37 -21.61 21.73
N LEU A 81 -37.74 -21.87 20.58
CA LEU A 81 -37.92 -23.11 19.82
C LEU A 81 -37.45 -24.35 20.58
N MET A 82 -36.32 -24.25 21.30
CA MET A 82 -35.81 -25.36 22.12
C MET A 82 -36.73 -25.68 23.31
N ARG A 83 -37.34 -24.66 23.93
CA ARG A 83 -38.34 -24.87 24.99
C ARG A 83 -39.63 -25.53 24.50
N ALA A 84 -39.99 -25.39 23.24
CA ALA A 84 -41.22 -25.96 22.66
C ALA A 84 -41.08 -27.44 22.23
N LYS A 85 -39.86 -27.99 22.17
CA LYS A 85 -39.60 -29.38 21.74
C LYS A 85 -39.36 -30.30 22.95
N THR A 86 -40.44 -30.76 23.56
CA THR A 86 -40.48 -32.03 24.31
C THR A 86 -41.19 -33.08 23.48
N PRO A 87 -40.48 -33.93 22.71
CA PRO A 87 -41.07 -35.10 22.06
C PRO A 87 -41.01 -36.31 23.02
N THR A 88 -42.17 -36.83 23.36
CA THR A 88 -42.34 -38.13 24.02
C THR A 88 -41.74 -39.24 23.14
N LEU A 89 -40.77 -39.94 23.71
CA LEU A 89 -39.96 -41.02 23.11
C LEU A 89 -40.77 -42.23 22.62
N ALA A 90 -40.41 -42.76 21.45
CA ALA A 90 -40.58 -44.16 21.08
C ALA A 90 -39.34 -44.69 20.33
N SER A 91 -39.03 -45.96 20.63
CA SER A 91 -37.73 -46.66 20.54
C SER A 91 -37.17 -47.05 19.15
N PRO A 92 -35.89 -47.48 19.09
CA PRO A 92 -35.13 -47.72 17.86
C PRO A 92 -35.11 -49.19 17.40
N VAL A 93 -34.87 -49.43 16.09
CA VAL A 93 -34.62 -50.76 15.51
C VAL A 93 -33.35 -50.75 14.64
N ASN A 94 -32.50 -51.75 14.92
CA ASN A 94 -31.23 -52.08 14.28
C ASN A 94 -31.38 -52.74 12.90
N SER A 95 -30.41 -52.48 11.99
CA SER A 95 -29.50 -53.48 11.33
C SER A 95 -29.19 -53.22 9.83
N PRO A 96 -28.03 -53.72 9.30
CA PRO A 96 -27.35 -53.37 8.02
C PRO A 96 -27.59 -54.46 6.91
N PRO A 97 -26.80 -54.76 5.83
CA PRO A 97 -25.47 -54.28 5.31
C PRO A 97 -25.27 -54.27 3.74
N ILE A 98 -24.00 -54.12 3.27
CA ILE A 98 -23.34 -54.66 2.02
C ILE A 98 -23.05 -53.73 0.79
N THR A 99 -21.74 -53.72 0.44
CA THR A 99 -20.90 -53.32 -0.73
C THR A 99 -21.39 -53.72 -2.17
N PRO A 100 -20.85 -53.22 -3.34
CA PRO A 100 -19.42 -53.30 -3.73
C PRO A 100 -18.79 -52.27 -4.74
N SER A 101 -17.44 -52.32 -4.75
CA SER A 101 -16.36 -51.96 -5.71
C SER A 101 -16.60 -51.51 -7.16
N ARG A 102 -15.82 -50.51 -7.65
CA ARG A 102 -15.21 -50.41 -9.02
C ARG A 102 -14.16 -49.26 -9.17
N PRO A 103 -13.43 -49.08 -10.30
CA PRO A 103 -12.02 -49.40 -10.41
C PRO A 103 -11.08 -48.19 -10.59
N ARG A 104 -9.78 -48.50 -10.45
CA ARG A 104 -8.60 -47.65 -10.53
C ARG A 104 -8.21 -47.34 -11.98
N ALA A 105 -8.08 -46.06 -12.34
CA ALA A 105 -7.46 -45.61 -13.57
C ALA A 105 -6.14 -44.89 -13.25
N THR A 106 -5.06 -45.35 -13.87
CA THR A 106 -3.72 -44.74 -13.87
C THR A 106 -3.68 -43.63 -14.91
N ALA A 107 -3.52 -42.38 -14.45
CA ALA A 107 -3.18 -41.23 -15.29
C ALA A 107 -1.76 -40.77 -14.95
N VAL A 108 -0.91 -40.73 -15.96
CA VAL A 108 0.43 -40.14 -15.92
C VAL A 108 0.25 -38.62 -15.96
N ALA A 109 0.55 -37.94 -14.86
CA ALA A 109 0.50 -36.49 -14.76
C ALA A 109 1.90 -35.91 -14.94
N SER A 110 2.08 -35.10 -15.99
CA SER A 110 3.21 -34.18 -16.13
C SER A 110 3.23 -33.17 -14.98
N PRO A 111 4.41 -32.75 -14.49
CA PRO A 111 4.51 -31.71 -13.46
C PRO A 111 4.20 -30.35 -14.09
N SER A 112 2.93 -29.96 -14.07
CA SER A 112 2.55 -28.55 -14.22
C SER A 112 2.86 -27.81 -12.92
N PRO A 113 3.49 -26.63 -12.96
CA PRO A 113 3.71 -25.82 -11.76
C PRO A 113 2.34 -25.41 -11.19
N SER A 114 2.00 -26.01 -10.05
CA SER A 114 0.80 -25.70 -9.30
C SER A 114 0.94 -24.32 -8.66
N ARG A 115 0.53 -23.30 -9.41
CA ARG A 115 0.24 -21.99 -8.86
C ARG A 115 -0.88 -22.18 -7.81
N PRO A 116 -0.69 -21.79 -6.54
CA PRO A 116 -1.72 -21.98 -5.53
C PRO A 116 -3.00 -21.23 -5.95
N PRO A 117 -4.18 -21.81 -5.71
CA PRO A 117 -5.45 -21.20 -6.07
C PRO A 117 -5.60 -19.87 -5.33
N ARG A 118 -5.47 -18.77 -6.10
CA ARG A 118 -5.67 -17.40 -5.64
C ARG A 118 -7.18 -17.18 -5.49
N GLY A 119 -7.72 -17.49 -4.31
CA GLY A 119 -9.16 -17.37 -4.10
C GLY A 119 -9.67 -17.96 -2.80
N THR A 120 -9.09 -17.61 -1.65
CA THR A 120 -9.76 -17.76 -0.36
C THR A 120 -10.46 -16.47 -0.03
N THR A 121 -11.78 -16.45 -0.20
CA THR A 121 -12.65 -15.39 0.31
C THR A 121 -12.60 -15.44 1.84
N LEU A 122 -11.81 -14.56 2.44
CA LEU A 122 -11.66 -14.46 3.88
C LEU A 122 -12.95 -13.82 4.45
N THR A 123 -13.78 -14.62 5.11
CA THR A 123 -14.90 -14.12 5.92
C THR A 123 -14.33 -13.39 7.13
N GLN A 124 -14.10 -12.08 6.97
CA GLN A 124 -13.53 -11.23 8.01
C GLN A 124 -14.62 -10.88 9.04
N THR A 125 -14.54 -11.44 10.24
CA THR A 125 -15.35 -11.05 11.39
C THR A 125 -14.91 -9.66 11.87
N LYS A 126 -15.89 -8.77 12.03
CA LYS A 126 -15.81 -7.30 12.11
C LYS A 126 -15.23 -6.76 13.43
N HIS A 127 -14.19 -7.37 14.00
CA HIS A 127 -13.47 -6.78 15.13
C HIS A 127 -12.39 -5.83 14.59
N ALA A 128 -12.58 -4.52 14.81
CA ALA A 128 -11.56 -3.54 14.49
C ALA A 128 -10.25 -3.88 15.22
N ASP A 129 -9.13 -3.85 14.49
CA ASP A 129 -7.82 -4.16 15.06
C ASP A 129 -7.48 -3.15 16.17
N PRO A 130 -7.03 -3.61 17.36
CA PRO A 130 -6.75 -2.68 18.45
C PRO A 130 -5.54 -1.79 18.13
N VAL A 131 -5.72 -0.48 18.28
CA VAL A 131 -4.67 0.54 18.15
C VAL A 131 -4.08 0.82 19.53
N TYR A 132 -2.78 0.63 19.69
CA TYR A 132 -2.10 0.88 20.95
C TYR A 132 -1.96 2.38 21.25
N PRO A 133 -1.90 2.79 22.54
CA PRO A 133 -1.71 4.19 22.91
C PRO A 133 -0.48 4.83 22.23
N GLY A 134 -0.67 5.98 21.58
CA GLY A 134 0.37 6.70 20.86
C GLY A 134 0.65 6.21 19.43
N ALA A 135 -0.06 5.17 18.97
CA ALA A 135 -0.08 4.79 17.55
C ALA A 135 -1.25 5.46 16.83
N LYS A 136 -1.05 5.80 15.56
CA LYS A 136 -2.11 6.28 14.66
C LYS A 136 -2.76 5.14 13.85
N PHE A 137 -2.05 4.02 13.75
CA PHE A 137 -2.42 2.88 12.93
C PHE A 137 -2.27 1.59 13.74
N PRO A 138 -3.07 0.55 13.47
CA PRO A 138 -3.01 -0.71 14.21
C PRO A 138 -1.76 -1.55 13.92
N ALA A 139 -1.07 -1.29 12.80
CA ALA A 139 0.15 -1.99 12.42
C ALA A 139 1.11 -1.13 11.62
N TYR A 140 2.39 -1.48 11.72
CA TYR A 140 3.51 -0.89 11.02
C TYR A 140 4.41 -2.02 10.52
N VAL A 141 5.02 -1.86 9.35
CA VAL A 141 6.05 -2.76 8.84
C VAL A 141 7.32 -1.96 8.67
N VAL A 142 8.39 -2.38 9.33
CA VAL A 142 9.75 -1.89 9.07
C VAL A 142 10.35 -2.83 8.04
N TYR A 143 10.61 -2.32 6.85
CA TYR A 143 11.22 -3.08 5.75
C TYR A 143 12.74 -3.00 5.78
N GLN A 144 13.27 -1.86 6.24
CA GLN A 144 14.69 -1.67 6.48
C GLN A 144 14.85 -0.81 7.75
N GLY A 145 15.40 -1.39 8.81
CA GLY A 145 15.64 -0.72 10.09
C GLY A 145 17.08 -0.83 10.57
N LYS A 146 17.32 -0.36 11.79
CA LYS A 146 18.62 -0.36 12.46
C LYS A 146 19.23 -1.76 12.51
N GLY A 147 20.46 -1.90 12.04
CA GLY A 147 21.15 -3.20 12.04
C GLY A 147 20.51 -4.25 11.13
N GLY A 148 19.83 -3.81 10.07
CA GLY A 148 19.18 -4.72 9.12
C GLY A 148 17.90 -5.36 9.66
N THR A 149 17.36 -4.88 10.79
CA THR A 149 16.12 -5.42 11.34
C THR A 149 14.93 -5.06 10.44
N HIS A 150 14.05 -6.02 10.22
CA HIS A 150 12.77 -5.84 9.56
C HIS A 150 11.70 -6.64 10.30
N GLY A 151 10.43 -6.29 10.13
CA GLY A 151 9.34 -6.96 10.83
C GLY A 151 8.02 -6.18 10.85
N VAL A 152 6.99 -6.88 11.31
CA VAL A 152 5.68 -6.29 11.63
C VAL A 152 5.66 -5.87 13.09
N PHE A 153 5.17 -4.66 13.35
CA PHE A 153 5.06 -4.05 14.67
C PHE A 153 3.65 -3.53 14.88
N TYR A 154 3.04 -3.86 16.01
CA TYR A 154 1.67 -3.43 16.31
C TYR A 154 1.61 -2.13 17.12
N ALA A 155 2.76 -1.56 17.49
CA ALA A 155 2.86 -0.27 18.16
C ALA A 155 3.88 0.62 17.45
N TRP A 156 3.62 1.93 17.43
CA TRP A 156 4.60 2.89 16.92
C TRP A 156 5.75 3.09 17.90
N SER A 157 5.42 3.40 19.16
CA SER A 157 6.37 3.58 20.26
C SER A 157 6.24 2.44 21.26
N THR A 158 7.32 2.17 22.00
CA THR A 158 7.37 1.08 22.98
C THR A 158 6.39 1.30 24.12
N TYR A 159 5.57 0.27 24.41
CA TYR A 159 4.50 0.32 25.41
C TYR A 159 4.43 -0.98 26.20
N LYS A 160 4.48 -0.91 27.54
CA LYS A 160 4.40 -2.07 28.46
C LYS A 160 5.24 -3.28 27.99
N SER A 161 6.51 -3.02 27.67
CA SER A 161 7.49 -4.01 27.16
C SER A 161 7.30 -4.51 25.72
N ILE A 162 6.26 -4.06 25.01
CA ILE A 162 6.09 -4.31 23.57
C ILE A 162 6.92 -3.28 22.82
N LYS A 163 7.94 -3.72 22.09
CA LYS A 163 8.77 -2.82 21.27
C LYS A 163 7.96 -2.26 20.11
N GLY A 164 8.06 -0.94 19.90
CA GLY A 164 7.43 -0.26 18.77
C GLY A 164 8.34 -0.16 17.55
N ALA A 165 7.75 0.09 16.38
CA ALA A 165 8.49 0.30 15.12
C ALA A 165 9.55 1.42 15.22
N LYS A 166 9.28 2.46 16.03
CA LYS A 166 10.17 3.60 16.26
C LYS A 166 11.53 3.19 16.85
N ASP A 167 11.59 2.08 17.59
CA ASP A 167 12.87 1.61 18.16
C ASP A 167 13.83 1.08 17.08
N PHE A 168 13.27 0.64 15.94
CA PHE A 168 14.00 0.09 14.81
C PHE A 168 14.13 1.08 13.65
N TYR A 169 13.35 2.16 13.67
CA TYR A 169 13.36 3.21 12.66
C TYR A 169 14.20 4.41 13.12
N ASP A 170 15.06 4.91 12.24
CA ASP A 170 15.79 6.16 12.42
C ASP A 170 15.51 7.12 11.27
N HIS A 171 14.90 8.26 11.59
CA HIS A 171 14.59 9.30 10.62
C HIS A 171 15.83 9.96 10.02
N GLN A 172 16.99 9.86 10.68
CA GLN A 172 18.25 10.44 10.18
C GLN A 172 18.93 9.55 9.15
N MET A 173 18.58 8.26 9.11
CA MET A 173 19.16 7.31 8.17
C MET A 173 18.29 7.25 6.91
N HIS A 174 18.82 7.74 5.80
CA HIS A 174 18.10 7.84 4.52
C HIS A 174 17.62 6.50 3.94
N HIS A 175 18.14 5.38 4.43
CA HIS A 175 17.83 4.04 3.95
C HIS A 175 16.77 3.31 4.77
N HIS A 176 16.32 3.88 5.90
CA HIS A 176 15.27 3.26 6.68
C HIS A 176 13.90 3.44 6.03
N VAL A 177 13.13 2.35 5.97
CA VAL A 177 11.80 2.34 5.35
C VAL A 177 10.80 1.69 6.30
N VAL A 178 9.76 2.45 6.62
CA VAL A 178 8.64 2.01 7.44
C VAL A 178 7.32 2.40 6.76
N ARG A 179 6.33 1.53 6.82
CA ARG A 179 4.96 1.81 6.36
C ARG A 179 3.96 1.49 7.46
N SER A 180 2.94 2.33 7.60
CA SER A 180 1.78 2.06 8.45
C SER A 180 0.62 1.46 7.65
N PHE A 181 -0.20 0.64 8.30
CA PHE A 181 -1.32 -0.07 7.68
C PHE A 181 -2.58 0.06 8.53
N THR A 182 -3.74 0.14 7.86
CA THR A 182 -5.05 0.29 8.50
C THR A 182 -5.55 -0.99 9.16
N THR A 183 -4.96 -2.15 8.85
CA THR A 183 -5.25 -3.43 9.51
C THR A 183 -3.96 -4.24 9.69
N ARG A 184 -3.93 -5.11 10.70
CA ARG A 184 -2.83 -6.03 10.99
C ARG A 184 -2.66 -7.05 9.88
N ALA A 185 -3.77 -7.63 9.43
CA ALA A 185 -3.77 -8.61 8.34
C ALA A 185 -3.16 -8.06 7.04
N LEU A 186 -3.37 -6.77 6.74
CA LEU A 186 -2.78 -6.14 5.56
C LEU A 186 -1.26 -5.97 5.73
N ALA A 187 -0.80 -5.53 6.91
CA ALA A 187 0.62 -5.42 7.22
C ALA A 187 1.34 -6.78 7.12
N GLU A 188 0.76 -7.81 7.72
CA GLU A 188 1.27 -9.19 7.69
C GLU A 188 1.35 -9.71 6.27
N ARG A 189 0.28 -9.57 5.48
CA ARG A 189 0.27 -10.00 4.07
C ARG A 189 1.37 -9.32 3.25
N PHE A 190 1.53 -8.00 3.36
CA PHE A 190 2.57 -7.28 2.63
C PHE A 190 3.98 -7.69 3.08
N TYR A 191 4.17 -7.90 4.37
CA TYR A 191 5.45 -8.35 4.93
C TYR A 191 5.79 -9.79 4.52
N GLU A 192 4.82 -10.69 4.53
CA GLU A 192 4.98 -12.07 4.05
C GLU A 192 5.36 -12.10 2.57
N GLU A 193 4.72 -11.29 1.73
CA GLU A 193 5.05 -11.20 0.31
C GLU A 193 6.48 -10.67 0.09
N PHE A 194 6.87 -9.66 0.87
CA PHE A 194 8.22 -9.11 0.89
C PHE A 194 9.27 -10.17 1.27
N CYS A 195 9.01 -10.95 2.32
CA CYS A 195 9.90 -12.04 2.76
C CYS A 195 9.95 -13.19 1.75
N ALA A 196 8.80 -13.61 1.21
CA ALA A 196 8.71 -14.71 0.24
C ALA A 196 9.46 -14.39 -1.07
N SER A 197 9.65 -13.11 -1.37
CA SER A 197 10.40 -12.62 -2.53
C SER A 197 11.92 -12.56 -2.31
N GLY A 198 12.42 -12.90 -1.12
CA GLY A 198 13.84 -12.86 -0.79
C GLY A 198 14.44 -11.45 -0.70
N ILE A 199 13.60 -10.42 -0.59
CA ILE A 199 14.05 -9.02 -0.54
C ILE A 199 14.81 -8.70 0.76
N PRO A 200 14.40 -9.18 1.96
CA PRO A 200 15.18 -8.92 3.17
C PRO A 200 16.64 -9.38 3.07
N GLU A 201 16.88 -10.55 2.48
CA GLU A 201 18.21 -11.12 2.25
C GLU A 201 19.05 -10.24 1.32
N LEU A 202 18.43 -9.64 0.30
CA LEU A 202 19.07 -8.67 -0.59
C LEU A 202 19.49 -7.37 0.12
N LEU A 203 18.85 -7.04 1.24
CA LEU A 203 19.06 -5.80 1.99
C LEU A 203 19.85 -5.99 3.30
N GLN A 204 20.27 -7.22 3.60
CA GLN A 204 20.90 -7.60 4.86
C GLN A 204 22.29 -6.96 5.05
N GLU A 205 22.98 -6.61 3.97
CA GLU A 205 24.27 -5.92 4.05
C GLU A 205 24.11 -4.54 4.68
N GLN A 206 24.88 -4.28 5.73
CA GLN A 206 24.67 -3.16 6.64
C GLN A 206 24.95 -1.80 6.01
N GLU A 207 25.90 -1.74 5.06
CA GLU A 207 26.23 -0.53 4.32
C GLU A 207 26.00 -0.73 2.82
N PRO A 208 25.12 0.05 2.18
CA PRO A 208 24.97 0.02 0.73
C PRO A 208 26.26 0.51 0.07
N SER A 209 26.75 -0.24 -0.91
CA SER A 209 27.83 0.25 -1.77
C SER A 209 27.34 1.45 -2.58
N ALA A 210 28.22 2.43 -2.85
CA ALA A 210 27.89 3.57 -3.70
C ALA A 210 27.45 3.15 -5.12
N ASP A 211 27.95 1.99 -5.57
CA ASP A 211 27.67 1.41 -6.88
C ASP A 211 26.58 0.31 -6.81
N GLU A 212 25.84 0.23 -5.70
CA GLU A 212 24.73 -0.71 -5.54
C GLU A 212 23.47 -0.18 -6.24
N HIS A 213 22.94 -0.97 -7.16
CA HIS A 213 21.70 -0.73 -7.87
C HIS A 213 20.80 -1.96 -7.84
N PHE A 214 19.51 -1.75 -8.06
CA PHE A 214 18.52 -2.82 -8.08
C PHE A 214 17.78 -2.79 -9.41
N ILE A 215 17.68 -3.95 -10.06
CA ILE A 215 16.94 -4.14 -11.30
C ILE A 215 15.68 -4.91 -10.96
N ILE A 216 14.53 -4.25 -11.03
CA ILE A 216 13.23 -4.84 -10.69
C ILE A 216 12.57 -5.29 -11.98
N VAL A 217 12.48 -6.59 -12.21
CA VAL A 217 11.82 -7.14 -13.41
C VAL A 217 10.37 -7.50 -13.14
N GLU A 218 10.03 -7.90 -11.92
CA GLU A 218 8.63 -8.09 -11.50
C GLU A 218 8.37 -7.22 -10.26
N GLY A 219 7.37 -6.35 -10.31
CA GLY A 219 7.04 -5.43 -9.23
C GLY A 219 5.78 -4.62 -9.52
N VAL A 220 5.52 -3.57 -8.75
CA VAL A 220 4.40 -2.64 -9.01
C VAL A 220 4.75 -1.67 -10.14
N LYS A 221 6.00 -1.19 -10.12
CA LYS A 221 6.62 -0.38 -11.16
C LYS A 221 8.01 -0.95 -11.45
N PRO A 222 8.13 -1.93 -12.36
CA PRO A 222 9.42 -2.44 -12.79
C PRO A 222 10.30 -1.32 -13.33
N MET A 223 11.53 -1.21 -12.80
CA MET A 223 12.49 -0.16 -13.16
C MET A 223 13.87 -0.49 -12.57
N VAL A 224 14.86 0.37 -12.85
CA VAL A 224 16.13 0.37 -12.12
C VAL A 224 16.07 1.38 -10.97
N CYS A 225 16.46 0.96 -9.78
CA CYS A 225 16.53 1.80 -8.58
C CYS A 225 17.98 2.01 -8.16
N ALA A 226 18.34 3.26 -7.89
CA ALA A 226 19.67 3.63 -7.42
C ALA A 226 19.82 3.50 -5.90
N THR A 227 18.70 3.36 -5.17
CA THR A 227 18.71 3.26 -3.70
C THR A 227 17.71 2.21 -3.21
N ARG A 228 18.00 1.62 -2.06
CA ARG A 228 17.09 0.69 -1.34
C ARG A 228 15.73 1.33 -1.03
N LYS A 229 15.70 2.64 -0.77
CA LYS A 229 14.47 3.39 -0.55
C LYS A 229 13.59 3.43 -1.80
N GLN A 230 14.16 3.76 -2.95
CA GLN A 230 13.44 3.73 -4.24
C GLN A 230 12.94 2.32 -4.57
N LEU A 231 13.75 1.29 -4.31
CA LEU A 231 13.34 -0.11 -4.48
C LEU A 231 12.04 -0.40 -3.73
N ILE A 232 12.00 -0.12 -2.42
CA ILE A 232 10.85 -0.47 -1.57
C ILE A 232 9.66 0.45 -1.83
N MET A 233 9.87 1.77 -1.88
CA MET A 233 8.79 2.75 -1.94
C MET A 233 8.23 2.95 -3.35
N ASP A 234 9.09 3.01 -4.36
CA ASP A 234 8.68 3.41 -5.71
C ASP A 234 8.43 2.20 -6.62
N ALA A 235 9.38 1.25 -6.65
CA ALA A 235 9.31 0.12 -7.57
C ALA A 235 8.42 -1.02 -7.06
N LEU A 236 8.60 -1.42 -5.79
CA LEU A 236 7.84 -2.50 -5.19
C LEU A 236 6.57 -2.03 -4.49
N GLN A 237 6.48 -0.74 -4.14
CA GLN A 237 5.43 -0.21 -3.26
C GLN A 237 5.10 -1.17 -2.11
N TYR A 238 6.15 -1.61 -1.40
CA TYR A 238 6.07 -2.44 -0.19
C TYR A 238 5.56 -3.89 -0.41
N CYS A 239 5.29 -4.28 -1.65
CA CYS A 239 4.96 -5.64 -2.07
C CYS A 239 6.23 -6.48 -2.32
N GLY A 240 6.03 -7.73 -2.69
CA GLY A 240 7.08 -8.59 -3.22
C GLY A 240 7.39 -8.31 -4.69
N GLY A 241 8.31 -9.08 -5.25
CA GLY A 241 8.76 -8.93 -6.63
C GLY A 241 9.99 -9.76 -6.98
N VAL A 242 10.45 -9.65 -8.21
CA VAL A 242 11.71 -10.25 -8.66
C VAL A 242 12.72 -9.13 -8.86
N VAL A 243 13.75 -9.15 -8.01
CA VAL A 243 14.75 -8.10 -7.90
C VAL A 243 16.13 -8.70 -8.07
N TYR A 244 16.94 -8.10 -8.93
CA TYR A 244 18.35 -8.41 -9.05
C TYR A 244 19.17 -7.29 -8.43
N ARG A 245 20.09 -7.65 -7.54
CA ARG A 245 21.13 -6.73 -7.06
C ARG A 245 22.23 -6.64 -8.11
N PHE A 246 22.64 -5.42 -8.43
CA PHE A 246 23.68 -5.12 -9.41
C PHE A 246 24.72 -4.20 -8.76
N ILE A 247 26.00 -4.54 -8.90
CA ILE A 247 27.12 -3.70 -8.44
C ILE A 247 27.86 -3.18 -9.67
N GLY A 248 27.85 -1.88 -9.89
CA GLY A 248 28.50 -1.23 -11.02
C GLY A 248 27.82 0.07 -11.44
N GLU A 249 28.10 0.54 -12.65
CA GLU A 249 27.55 1.80 -13.15
C GLU A 249 26.03 1.71 -13.44
N LEU A 250 25.27 2.72 -13.01
CA LEU A 250 23.83 2.84 -13.23
C LEU A 250 23.42 2.69 -14.70
N GLY A 251 24.22 3.21 -15.64
CA GLY A 251 23.98 3.07 -17.07
C GLY A 251 23.97 1.60 -17.53
N THR A 252 24.87 0.78 -16.97
CA THR A 252 24.93 -0.66 -17.25
C THR A 252 23.71 -1.39 -16.71
N ALA A 253 23.25 -1.03 -15.51
CA ALA A 253 22.02 -1.59 -14.94
C ALA A 253 20.79 -1.33 -15.84
N TRP A 254 20.68 -0.13 -16.42
CA TRP A 254 19.63 0.21 -17.39
C TRP A 254 19.73 -0.58 -18.69
N VAL A 255 20.94 -0.80 -19.21
CA VAL A 255 21.14 -1.65 -20.40
C VAL A 255 20.63 -3.07 -20.14
N ILE A 256 20.94 -3.64 -18.96
CA ILE A 256 20.45 -4.96 -18.56
C ILE A 256 18.92 -4.97 -18.42
N PHE A 257 18.34 -3.97 -17.75
CA PHE A 257 16.88 -3.85 -17.63
C PHE A 257 16.18 -3.78 -18.99
N ASN A 258 16.68 -2.95 -19.92
CA ASN A 258 16.14 -2.82 -21.27
C ASN A 258 16.31 -4.10 -22.10
N GLN A 259 17.30 -4.95 -21.76
CA GLN A 259 17.40 -6.28 -22.33
C GLN A 259 16.29 -7.19 -21.80
N PHE A 260 16.07 -7.24 -20.48
CA PHE A 260 14.95 -7.98 -19.89
C PHE A 260 13.57 -7.53 -20.41
N GLU A 261 13.39 -6.23 -20.64
CA GLU A 261 12.16 -5.68 -21.21
C GLU A 261 11.95 -6.17 -22.65
N ARG A 262 12.99 -6.10 -23.50
CA ARG A 262 12.94 -6.64 -24.88
C ARG A 262 12.70 -8.14 -24.92
N ASP A 263 13.18 -8.87 -23.92
CA ASP A 263 12.98 -10.32 -23.79
C ASP A 263 11.60 -10.69 -23.20
N GLY A 264 10.76 -9.69 -22.86
CA GLY A 264 9.43 -9.92 -22.31
C GLY A 264 9.43 -10.46 -20.87
N LEU A 265 10.53 -10.26 -20.14
CA LEU A 265 10.69 -10.73 -18.76
C LEU A 265 10.18 -9.71 -17.73
N VAL A 266 9.95 -8.46 -18.14
CA VAL A 266 9.48 -7.38 -17.27
C VAL A 266 7.95 -7.43 -17.13
N LYS A 267 7.44 -7.47 -15.89
CA LYS A 267 6.00 -7.57 -15.59
C LYS A 267 5.57 -6.72 -14.40
N CYS A 268 4.46 -6.01 -14.57
CA CYS A 268 3.73 -5.41 -13.44
C CYS A 268 2.86 -6.50 -12.78
N ILE A 269 3.09 -6.81 -11.51
CA ILE A 269 2.40 -7.90 -10.80
C ILE A 269 1.26 -7.43 -9.88
N HIS A 270 1.22 -6.12 -9.58
CA HIS A 270 0.09 -5.48 -8.91
C HIS A 270 -0.24 -4.18 -9.62
N GLU A 271 -1.50 -3.76 -9.49
CA GLU A 271 -1.89 -2.40 -9.85
C GLU A 271 -1.23 -1.41 -8.87
N PRO A 272 -0.86 -0.20 -9.33
CA PRO A 272 -0.38 0.85 -8.44
C PRO A 272 -1.37 1.06 -7.31
N CYS A 273 -0.90 0.95 -6.07
CA CYS A 273 -1.76 1.22 -4.92
C CYS A 273 -2.04 2.73 -4.90
N ASN A 274 -3.20 3.15 -5.42
CA ASN A 274 -3.69 4.52 -5.31
C ASN A 274 -4.13 4.90 -3.89
N PHE A 275 -3.95 4.01 -2.91
CA PHE A 275 -4.23 4.26 -1.50
C PHE A 275 -3.11 5.08 -0.88
N PHE A 276 -3.19 6.40 -1.06
CA PHE A 276 -2.47 7.41 -0.31
C PHE A 276 -3.38 8.58 0.01
#